data_AF-A0A6N7NXR9-F1
#
_entry.id   AF-A0A6N7NXR9-F1
#
_cell.length_a   1.000
_cell.length_b   1.000
_cell.length_c   1.000
_cell.angle_alpha   90.00
_cell.angle_beta   90.00
_cell.angle_gamma   90.00
#
_symmetry.space_group_name_H-M   'P 1'
#
loop_
_entity.id
_entity.type
_entity.pdbx_description
1 polymer ?
#
loop_
_entity_poly.entity_id
_entity_poly.type
_entity_poly.pdbx_seq_one_letter_code
_entity_poly.pdbx_strand_id
1 'polypeptide(L)'
;MKPAVAGVLTVLLLAGCQSDLVLRSDRLGPAQYRLQVDRCHVIDRAQLEGDLRALASRTCPAGAGALQNIQSLPSRQGSLFGECLRRGTLQAEVRCLP
;
A
#
# COMPACT_ATOMS: atom_id res chain seq x y z
N MET A 1 0.92 4.65 54.49
CA MET A 1 0.95 3.23 54.05
C MET A 1 -0.15 3.05 53.01
N LYS A 2 0.15 2.35 51.90
CA LYS A 2 -0.64 1.95 50.68
C LYS A 2 -2.20 2.00 50.74
N PRO A 3 -2.90 2.15 49.59
CA PRO A 3 -2.56 1.50 48.32
C PRO A 3 -2.49 2.40 47.07
N ALA A 4 -1.62 1.96 46.16
CA ALA A 4 -1.56 2.37 44.77
C ALA A 4 -2.77 1.78 44.04
N VAL A 5 -3.62 2.64 43.46
CA VAL A 5 -4.60 2.21 42.47
C VAL A 5 -3.89 2.21 41.12
N ALA A 6 -3.33 1.04 40.79
CA ALA A 6 -2.92 0.67 39.45
C ALA A 6 -4.20 0.46 38.62
N GLY A 7 -4.70 1.56 38.05
CA GLY A 7 -5.79 1.56 37.08
C GLY A 7 -5.26 1.17 35.71
N VAL A 8 -5.42 -0.11 35.41
CA VAL A 8 -5.26 -0.77 34.11
C VAL A 8 -5.85 0.09 32.97
N LEU A 9 -4.99 0.71 32.16
CA LEU A 9 -5.33 1.13 30.79
C LEU A 9 -4.68 0.13 29.83
N THR A 10 -5.24 -1.08 29.83
CA THR A 10 -5.11 -2.03 28.73
C THR A 10 -5.90 -1.47 27.54
N VAL A 11 -5.40 -1.76 26.33
CA VAL A 11 -5.93 -1.44 25.00
C VAL A 11 -5.38 -0.16 24.36
N LEU A 12 -4.17 -0.29 23.82
CA LEU A 12 -3.82 0.23 22.48
C LEU A 12 -2.70 -0.60 21.83
N LEU A 13 -2.68 -1.91 22.09
CA LEU A 13 -1.89 -2.90 21.33
C LEU A 13 -2.64 -3.31 20.05
N LEU A 14 -3.01 -2.31 19.24
CA LEU A 14 -3.46 -2.48 17.86
C LEU A 14 -2.67 -1.52 16.95
N ALA A 15 -1.38 -1.32 17.23
CA ALA A 15 -0.44 -0.95 16.19
C ALA A 15 -0.30 -2.18 15.28
N GLY A 16 -1.23 -2.32 14.34
CA GLY A 16 -1.21 -3.41 13.37
C GLY A 16 0.15 -3.45 12.69
N CYS A 17 0.73 -4.64 12.58
CA CYS A 17 1.76 -4.95 11.60
C CYS A 17 1.19 -4.70 10.19
N GLN A 18 1.12 -3.44 9.77
CA GLN A 18 0.93 -3.00 8.39
C GLN A 18 2.29 -2.89 7.67
N SER A 19 3.30 -3.60 8.19
CA SER A 19 4.73 -3.31 8.01
C SER A 19 5.28 -3.57 6.61
N ASP A 20 4.47 -4.13 5.71
CA ASP A 20 4.95 -4.56 4.39
C ASP A 20 4.27 -3.84 3.23
N LEU A 21 3.29 -2.95 3.42
CA LEU A 21 2.62 -2.29 2.29
C LEU A 21 3.15 -0.86 2.09
N VAL A 22 3.84 -0.64 0.98
CA VAL A 22 4.26 0.68 0.52
C VAL A 22 3.39 1.12 -0.64
N LEU A 23 2.66 2.22 -0.44
CA LEU A 23 1.82 2.86 -1.45
C LEU A 23 2.50 4.16 -1.90
N ARG A 24 2.60 4.37 -3.21
CA ARG A 24 3.12 5.61 -3.79
C ARG A 24 2.23 6.08 -4.92
N SER A 25 1.94 7.37 -4.92
CA SER A 25 1.26 8.05 -6.01
C SER A 25 2.12 9.24 -6.45
N ASP A 26 2.45 9.28 -7.73
CA ASP A 26 3.28 10.30 -8.34
C ASP A 26 2.47 10.97 -9.46
N ARG A 27 2.38 12.31 -9.46
CA ARG A 27 1.56 13.04 -10.44
C ARG A 27 2.35 13.19 -11.74
N LEU A 28 1.82 12.64 -12.83
CA LEU A 28 2.40 12.77 -14.18
C LEU A 28 1.79 13.94 -14.97
N GLY A 29 0.55 14.33 -14.65
CA GLY A 29 -0.18 15.40 -15.33
C GLY A 29 -1.40 15.88 -14.55
N PRO A 30 -2.20 16.82 -15.11
CA PRO A 30 -3.31 17.46 -14.38
C PRO A 30 -4.39 16.48 -13.88
N ALA A 31 -4.56 15.34 -14.54
CA ALA A 31 -5.43 14.26 -14.08
C ALA A 31 -4.79 12.87 -14.20
N GLN A 32 -3.46 12.79 -14.39
CA GLN A 32 -2.76 11.53 -14.60
C GLN A 32 -1.78 11.27 -13.46
N TYR A 33 -1.87 10.08 -12.90
CA TYR A 33 -1.07 9.65 -11.76
C TYR A 33 -0.45 8.29 -12.05
N ARG A 34 0.82 8.15 -11.69
CA ARG A 34 1.49 6.87 -11.58
C ARG A 34 1.32 6.35 -10.17
N LEU A 35 0.75 5.16 -10.05
CA LEU A 35 0.51 4.47 -8.82
C LEU A 35 1.47 3.30 -8.71
N GLN A 36 2.02 3.10 -7.52
CA GLN A 36 2.90 1.98 -7.24
C GLN A 36 2.52 1.39 -5.88
N VAL A 37 2.35 0.09 -5.86
CA VAL A 37 2.17 -0.70 -4.65
C VAL A 37 3.35 -1.65 -4.54
N ASP A 38 3.92 -1.76 -3.36
CA ASP A 38 4.98 -2.73 -3.07
C ASP A 38 4.62 -3.45 -1.79
N ARG A 39 4.74 -4.79 -1.80
CA ARG A 39 4.50 -5.66 -0.67
C ARG A 39 5.54 -6.76 -0.55
N CYS A 40 6.08 -6.95 0.65
CA CYS A 40 7.08 -7.99 0.91
C CYS A 40 6.50 -9.41 0.79
N HIS A 41 5.28 -9.64 1.32
CA HIS A 41 4.64 -10.97 1.40
C HIS A 41 3.49 -11.18 0.41
N VAL A 42 3.66 -10.78 -0.86
CA VAL A 42 2.63 -11.06 -1.89
C VAL A 42 2.78 -12.46 -2.44
N ILE A 43 1.72 -13.25 -2.28
CA ILE A 43 1.60 -14.58 -2.87
C ILE A 43 0.94 -14.51 -4.26
N ASP A 44 0.06 -13.54 -4.49
CA ASP A 44 -0.72 -13.43 -5.74
C ASP A 44 -0.82 -11.99 -6.31
N ARG A 45 -0.75 -11.89 -7.64
CA ARG A 45 -0.78 -10.61 -8.38
C ARG A 45 -2.13 -9.89 -8.25
N ALA A 46 -3.25 -10.60 -8.17
CA ALA A 46 -4.57 -9.98 -8.06
C ALA A 46 -4.71 -9.17 -6.78
N GLN A 47 -3.99 -9.54 -5.72
CA GLN A 47 -3.97 -8.77 -4.48
C GLN A 47 -3.26 -7.42 -4.66
N LEU A 48 -2.16 -7.38 -5.41
CA LEU A 48 -1.50 -6.11 -5.77
C LEU A 48 -2.35 -5.24 -6.70
N GLU A 49 -3.07 -5.86 -7.63
CA GLU A 49 -4.01 -5.13 -8.50
C GLU A 49 -5.18 -4.54 -7.69
N GLY A 50 -5.67 -5.27 -6.68
CA GLY A 50 -6.64 -4.77 -5.71
C GLY A 50 -6.11 -3.57 -4.92
N ASP A 51 -4.87 -3.65 -4.41
CA ASP A 51 -4.22 -2.55 -3.70
C ASP A 51 -4.02 -1.32 -4.61
N LEU A 52 -3.66 -1.51 -5.88
CA LEU A 52 -3.58 -0.43 -6.88
C LEU A 52 -4.94 0.23 -7.11
N ARG A 53 -6.01 -0.56 -7.22
CA ARG A 53 -7.35 -0.01 -7.41
C ARG A 53 -7.82 0.78 -6.18
N ALA A 54 -7.56 0.25 -4.99
CA ALA A 54 -7.85 0.97 -3.74
C ALA A 54 -7.02 2.26 -3.64
N LEU A 55 -5.75 2.24 -4.05
CA LEU A 55 -4.91 3.43 -4.13
C LEU A 55 -5.45 4.43 -5.15
N ALA A 56 -5.89 3.98 -6.33
CA ALA A 56 -6.48 4.82 -7.36
C ALA A 56 -7.74 5.54 -6.85
N SER A 57 -8.64 4.82 -6.17
CA SER A 57 -9.83 5.41 -5.55
C SER A 57 -9.50 6.46 -4.49
N ARG A 58 -8.41 6.28 -3.74
CA ARG A 58 -7.92 7.27 -2.77
C ARG A 58 -7.27 8.48 -3.46
N THR A 59 -6.53 8.28 -4.54
CA THR A 59 -5.86 9.36 -5.28
C THR A 59 -6.84 10.17 -6.12
N CYS A 60 -7.91 9.55 -6.63
CA CYS A 60 -8.93 10.19 -7.47
C CYS A 60 -10.29 10.21 -6.75
N PRO A 61 -10.56 11.21 -5.88
CA PRO A 61 -11.78 11.25 -5.07
C PRO A 61 -13.07 11.41 -5.89
N ALA A 62 -13.00 12.04 -7.07
CA ALA A 62 -14.13 12.17 -8.00
C ALA A 62 -14.38 10.91 -8.84
N GLY A 63 -13.45 9.95 -8.82
CA GLY A 63 -13.50 8.73 -9.61
C GLY A 63 -12.18 8.43 -10.28
N ALA A 64 -11.72 7.18 -10.13
CA ALA A 64 -10.57 6.66 -10.86
C ALA A 64 -11.03 6.05 -12.19
N GLY A 65 -10.37 6.41 -13.30
CA GLY A 65 -10.49 5.69 -14.55
C GLY A 65 -9.83 4.30 -14.49
N ALA A 66 -9.79 3.62 -15.63
CA ALA A 66 -9.13 2.32 -15.73
C ALA A 66 -7.62 2.43 -15.41
N LEU A 67 -7.10 1.42 -14.72
CA LEU A 67 -5.66 1.24 -14.54
C LEU A 67 -5.03 0.89 -15.90
N GLN A 68 -4.02 1.64 -16.29
CA GLN A 68 -3.28 1.50 -17.55
C GLN A 68 -1.82 1.18 -17.24
N ASN A 69 -1.09 0.70 -18.25
CA ASN A 69 0.36 0.48 -18.15
C ASN A 69 0.78 -0.34 -16.90
N ILE A 70 0.05 -1.44 -16.63
CA ILE A 70 0.31 -2.27 -15.45
C ILE A 70 1.61 -3.05 -15.64
N GLN A 71 2.59 -2.81 -14.79
CA GLN A 71 3.92 -3.41 -14.85
C GLN A 71 4.31 -4.02 -13.52
N SER A 72 4.79 -5.26 -13.54
CA SER A 72 5.42 -5.88 -12.37
C SER A 72 6.87 -5.43 -12.28
N LEU A 73 7.25 -4.86 -11.15
CA LEU A 73 8.60 -4.39 -10.88
C LEU A 73 9.24 -5.24 -9.79
N PRO A 74 10.58 -5.32 -9.74
CA PRO A 74 11.25 -5.92 -8.60
C PRO A 74 10.94 -5.13 -7.33
N SER A 75 10.55 -5.86 -6.27
CA SER A 75 10.34 -5.26 -4.95
C SER A 75 11.60 -4.55 -4.47
N ARG A 76 11.42 -3.32 -3.97
CA ARG A 76 12.50 -2.54 -3.33
C ARG A 76 12.44 -2.63 -1.81
N GLN A 77 11.40 -3.25 -1.27
CA GLN A 77 11.37 -3.69 0.11
C GLN A 77 12.36 -4.85 0.26
N GLY A 78 13.55 -4.53 0.79
CA GLY A 78 14.54 -5.52 1.15
C GLY A 78 14.15 -6.16 2.48
N SER A 79 14.08 -7.49 2.51
CA SER A 79 14.11 -8.22 3.77
C SER A 79 15.56 -8.35 4.21
N LEU A 80 15.85 -8.07 5.48
CA LEU A 80 17.13 -8.35 6.13
C LEU A 80 17.53 -9.84 6.04
N PHE A 81 16.57 -10.72 5.75
CA PHE A 81 16.74 -12.17 5.63
C PHE A 81 16.40 -12.72 4.24
N GLY A 82 16.20 -11.87 3.22
CA GLY A 82 15.95 -12.30 1.84
C GLY A 82 14.54 -12.83 1.54
N GLU A 83 13.58 -12.61 2.44
CA GLU A 83 12.22 -13.16 2.37
C GLU A 83 11.24 -12.36 1.47
N CYS A 84 11.57 -11.13 1.09
CA CYS A 84 10.67 -10.37 0.20
C CYS A 84 10.75 -10.92 -1.22
N LEU A 85 9.61 -11.41 -1.71
CA LEU A 85 9.51 -11.97 -3.06
C LEU A 85 9.80 -10.89 -4.11
N ARG A 86 10.60 -11.24 -5.12
CA ARG A 86 10.97 -10.35 -6.25
C ARG A 86 9.76 -9.82 -7.04
N ARG A 87 8.56 -10.36 -6.83
CA ARG A 87 7.30 -9.96 -7.49
C ARG A 87 6.41 -9.08 -6.61
N GLY A 88 6.93 -8.55 -5.51
CA GLY A 88 6.19 -7.76 -4.53
C GLY A 88 5.70 -6.39 -5.02
N THR A 89 6.20 -5.87 -6.14
CA THR A 89 5.80 -4.54 -6.64
C THR A 89 4.97 -4.60 -7.91
N LEU A 90 3.90 -3.81 -7.93
CA LEU A 90 3.10 -3.54 -9.12
C LEU A 90 2.95 -2.02 -9.31
N GLN A 91 3.17 -1.57 -10.54
CA GLN A 91 2.98 -0.18 -10.94
C GLN A 91 1.85 -0.11 -11.97
N ALA A 92 1.06 0.94 -11.92
CA ALA A 92 0.10 1.27 -12.96
C ALA A 92 -0.03 2.79 -13.09
N GLU A 93 -0.64 3.24 -14.16
CA GLU A 93 -1.06 4.62 -14.34
C GLU A 93 -2.58 4.69 -14.26
N VAL A 94 -3.09 5.78 -13.72
CA VAL A 94 -4.52 6.07 -13.69
C VAL A 94 -4.76 7.48 -14.17
N ARG A 95 -5.88 7.67 -14.86
CA ARG A 95 -6.42 8.99 -15.13
C ARG A 95 -7.63 9.21 -14.23
N CYS A 96 -7.62 10.26 -13.42
CA CYS A 96 -8.79 10.65 -12.65
C CYS A 96 -9.87 11.18 -13.61
N LEU A 97 -11.11 10.82 -13.32
CA LEU A 97 -12.27 11.35 -14.02
C LEU A 97 -12.55 12.78 -13.53
N PRO A 98 -13.05 13.67 -14.41
CA PRO A 98 -13.45 15.02 -14.04
C PRO A 98 -14.65 15.03 -13.09
#